data_AF-A0A379SLR5-F1
#
_entry.id   AF-A0A379SLR5-F1
#
_cell.length_a   1.000
_cell.length_b   1.000
_cell.length_c   1.000
_cell.angle_alpha   90.00
_cell.angle_beta   90.00
_cell.angle_gamma   90.00
#
_symmetry.space_group_name_H-M   'P 1'
#
loop_
_entity.id
_entity.type
_entity.pdbx_description
1 polymer ?
#
loop_
_entity_poly.entity_id
_entity_poly.type
_entity_poly.pdbx_seq_one_letter_code
_entity_poly.pdbx_strand_id
1 'polypeptide(L)'
;MQIQKAERRLIFKTIKKINDFTADDMRHGDMTKEQILAQGKMNKIDIWGRELKINFFNFDNTVDEHFGNMASMAKWTAWKGEYPPLIQIMIERFKNNEGGVLRHDLLNKAFLELSTTIECVRRIKEFLSNLLYNNGFRSLSIDDLQQLALKIRDPKDGVKLPKFDDYDWFNGLGITIHDTYATKIYLDYIDIKDNSFEASLSFRIQDHFGLDIADVNGKWFEYSQWFCSWFILQRYKVYDYKPFINEANFSCVITG
;
A
#
# COMPACT_ATOMS: atom_id res chain seq x y z
N MET A 1 -16.26 18.51 27.45
CA MET A 1 -16.80 18.60 26.08
C MET A 1 -17.31 17.23 25.70
N GLN A 2 -18.63 17.06 25.59
CA GLN A 2 -19.26 15.79 25.20
C GLN A 2 -19.29 15.70 23.66
N ILE A 3 -18.93 14.56 23.09
CA ILE A 3 -18.87 14.39 21.63
C ILE A 3 -20.12 13.67 21.15
N GLN A 4 -21.02 14.39 20.46
CA GLN A 4 -22.06 13.81 19.60
C GLN A 4 -22.29 14.71 18.37
N LYS A 5 -22.51 14.05 17.23
CA LYS A 5 -22.66 14.57 15.85
C LYS A 5 -21.46 15.29 15.22
N ALA A 6 -21.01 14.71 14.10
CA ALA A 6 -20.33 15.37 12.98
C ALA A 6 -18.98 16.07 13.25
N GLU A 7 -18.12 15.54 14.12
CA GLU A 7 -16.74 16.03 14.23
C GLU A 7 -15.71 14.90 14.04
N ARG A 8 -15.16 14.81 12.83
CA ARG A 8 -14.17 13.80 12.42
C ARG A 8 -12.97 13.73 13.37
N ARG A 9 -12.63 12.53 13.84
CA ARG A 9 -11.49 12.22 14.72
C ARG A 9 -10.45 11.40 13.98
N LEU A 10 -9.17 11.68 14.18
CA LEU A 10 -8.09 10.77 13.79
C LEU A 10 -7.87 9.76 14.92
N ILE A 11 -8.30 8.51 14.74
CA ILE A 11 -8.14 7.44 15.76
C ILE A 11 -6.87 6.62 15.53
N PHE A 12 -6.34 6.60 14.30
CA PHE A 12 -5.06 5.94 14.00
C PHE A 12 -4.25 6.67 12.93
N LYS A 13 -2.92 6.62 13.07
CA LYS A 13 -1.96 6.95 12.00
C LYS A 13 -0.71 6.08 12.12
N THR A 14 -0.18 5.63 10.98
CA THR A 14 1.18 5.05 10.86
C THR A 14 2.26 6.03 11.30
N ILE A 15 3.47 5.51 11.55
CA ILE A 15 4.68 6.32 11.79
C ILE A 15 5.18 6.91 10.45
N LYS A 16 5.23 6.07 9.40
CA LYS A 16 5.42 6.49 8.00
C LYS A 16 4.37 7.55 7.63
N LYS A 17 4.80 8.59 6.93
CA LYS A 17 3.99 9.78 6.62
C LYS A 17 3.10 9.54 5.40
N ILE A 18 1.95 10.20 5.41
CA ILE A 18 1.14 10.41 4.20
C ILE A 18 1.84 11.45 3.32
N ASN A 19 1.86 11.23 2.00
CA ASN A 19 2.56 12.00 0.97
C ASN A 19 4.10 11.98 1.13
N ASP A 20 4.70 10.83 1.44
CA ASP A 20 6.16 10.72 1.61
C ASP A 20 6.92 10.49 0.29
N PHE A 21 6.97 11.53 -0.55
CA PHE A 21 7.77 11.57 -1.77
C PHE A 21 9.30 11.51 -1.53
N THR A 22 9.78 11.31 -0.30
CA THR A 22 11.21 11.24 0.04
C THR A 22 11.73 9.83 0.31
N ALA A 23 10.85 8.84 0.29
CA ALA A 23 11.18 7.42 0.39
C ALA A 23 12.00 6.92 -0.83
N ASP A 24 12.73 5.80 -0.70
CA ASP A 24 13.64 5.34 -1.76
C ASP A 24 12.89 4.76 -2.97
N ASP A 25 11.78 4.06 -2.73
CA ASP A 25 10.79 3.64 -3.74
C ASP A 25 10.20 4.81 -4.54
N MET A 26 10.25 6.04 -4.01
CA MET A 26 9.82 7.27 -4.68
C MET A 26 10.94 8.00 -5.44
N ARG A 27 12.18 7.50 -5.44
CA ARG A 27 13.29 8.07 -6.22
C ARG A 27 13.24 7.64 -7.68
N HIS A 28 13.73 8.50 -8.57
CA HIS A 28 13.84 8.24 -10.00
C HIS A 28 15.05 8.99 -10.57
N GLY A 29 15.57 8.50 -11.71
CA GLY A 29 16.69 9.13 -12.43
C GLY A 29 17.97 9.31 -11.61
N ASP A 30 18.16 8.55 -10.52
CA ASP A 30 19.23 8.75 -9.55
C ASP A 30 20.43 7.82 -9.76
N MET A 31 20.28 6.76 -10.55
CA MET A 31 21.28 5.70 -10.77
C MET A 31 21.85 5.66 -12.19
N THR A 32 23.15 5.39 -12.32
CA THR A 32 23.78 5.04 -13.61
C THR A 32 23.52 3.57 -13.97
N LYS A 33 23.82 3.19 -15.22
CA LYS A 33 23.72 1.79 -15.69
C LYS A 33 24.56 0.86 -14.81
N GLU A 34 25.77 1.29 -14.43
CA GLU A 34 26.70 0.54 -13.59
C GLU A 34 26.15 0.36 -12.17
N GLN A 35 25.51 1.40 -11.61
CA GLN A 35 24.87 1.33 -10.30
C GLN A 35 23.67 0.38 -10.29
N ILE A 36 22.91 0.29 -11.38
CA ILE A 36 21.79 -0.66 -11.52
C ILE A 36 22.30 -2.09 -11.71
N LEU A 37 23.25 -2.31 -12.63
CA LEU A 37 23.90 -3.61 -12.84
C LEU A 37 24.64 -4.13 -11.59
N ALA A 38 25.03 -3.25 -10.67
CA ALA A 38 25.62 -3.62 -9.40
C ALA A 38 24.61 -4.27 -8.41
N GLN A 39 23.30 -4.07 -8.57
CA GLN A 39 22.25 -4.68 -7.75
C GLN A 39 22.05 -6.18 -8.10
N GLY A 40 21.22 -6.88 -7.34
CA GLY A 40 20.98 -8.32 -7.44
C GLY A 40 21.88 -9.12 -6.50
N LYS A 41 21.80 -8.85 -5.19
CA LYS A 41 22.71 -9.38 -4.16
C LYS A 41 22.79 -10.91 -4.07
N MET A 42 21.73 -11.65 -4.40
CA MET A 42 21.73 -13.11 -4.21
C MET A 42 22.41 -13.87 -5.37
N ASN A 43 22.72 -13.18 -6.48
CA ASN A 43 23.23 -13.80 -7.70
C ASN A 43 24.75 -13.85 -7.83
N LYS A 44 25.49 -13.80 -6.71
CA LYS A 44 26.93 -14.06 -6.70
C LYS A 44 27.19 -15.56 -6.77
N ILE A 45 27.43 -16.08 -7.97
CA ILE A 45 27.93 -17.45 -8.14
C ILE A 45 29.45 -17.37 -8.24
N ASP A 46 30.17 -17.90 -7.25
CA ASP A 46 31.62 -18.09 -7.35
C ASP A 46 31.93 -19.30 -8.24
N ILE A 47 32.56 -19.04 -9.38
CA ILE A 47 33.02 -20.04 -10.33
C ILE A 47 34.54 -19.91 -10.44
N TRP A 48 35.26 -20.75 -9.69
CA TRP A 48 36.73 -20.81 -9.64
C TRP A 48 37.42 -19.49 -9.23
N GLY A 49 36.88 -18.78 -8.22
CA GLY A 49 37.43 -17.51 -7.73
C GLY A 49 36.98 -16.30 -8.55
N ARG A 50 35.94 -16.44 -9.37
CA ARG A 50 35.29 -15.34 -10.09
C ARG A 50 33.82 -15.28 -9.69
N GLU A 51 33.42 -14.17 -9.08
CA GLU A 51 32.00 -13.85 -8.87
C GLU A 51 31.34 -13.54 -10.23
N LEU A 52 30.52 -14.47 -10.71
CA LEU A 52 29.55 -14.18 -11.76
C LEU A 52 28.32 -13.51 -11.12
N LYS A 53 27.76 -12.46 -11.73
CA LYS A 53 26.45 -11.91 -11.40
C LYS A 53 25.46 -12.24 -12.50
N ILE A 54 24.33 -12.85 -12.14
CA ILE A 54 23.20 -13.11 -13.05
C ILE A 54 22.03 -12.22 -12.60
N ASN A 55 21.68 -11.17 -13.33
CA ASN A 55 20.45 -10.42 -13.08
C ASN A 55 19.72 -10.13 -14.40
N PHE A 56 18.41 -9.89 -14.36
CA PHE A 56 17.61 -9.65 -15.56
C PHE A 56 17.55 -8.17 -15.97
N PHE A 57 18.54 -7.35 -15.57
CA PHE A 57 18.67 -5.96 -15.98
C PHE A 57 19.19 -5.86 -17.43
N ASN A 58 18.30 -6.14 -18.39
CA ASN A 58 18.62 -5.99 -19.81
C ASN A 58 18.52 -4.52 -20.26
N PHE A 59 19.66 -3.87 -20.45
CA PHE A 59 19.76 -2.50 -20.98
C PHE A 59 19.79 -2.42 -22.52
N ASP A 60 19.75 -3.57 -23.22
CA ASP A 60 19.66 -3.59 -24.68
C ASP A 60 18.19 -3.50 -25.15
N ASN A 61 17.24 -3.69 -24.21
CA ASN A 61 15.83 -3.39 -24.42
C ASN A 61 15.62 -1.89 -24.66
N THR A 62 14.71 -1.58 -25.59
CA THR A 62 14.12 -0.25 -25.72
C THR A 62 13.16 0.08 -24.57
N VAL A 63 12.80 1.37 -24.45
CA VAL A 63 11.78 1.85 -23.50
C VAL A 63 10.45 1.13 -23.70
N ASP A 64 10.00 0.95 -24.94
CA ASP A 64 8.74 0.26 -25.24
C ASP A 64 8.80 -1.24 -24.91
N GLU A 65 9.96 -1.91 -25.06
CA GLU A 65 10.14 -3.29 -24.62
C GLU A 65 10.12 -3.41 -23.08
N HIS A 66 10.70 -2.45 -22.36
CA HIS A 66 10.58 -2.39 -20.90
C HIS A 66 9.11 -2.20 -20.45
N PHE A 67 8.35 -1.32 -21.09
CA PHE A 67 6.91 -1.22 -20.84
C PHE A 67 6.13 -2.46 -21.29
N GLY A 68 6.56 -3.15 -22.35
CA GLY A 68 6.03 -4.44 -22.76
C GLY A 68 6.22 -5.53 -21.70
N ASN A 69 7.40 -5.56 -21.06
CA ASN A 69 7.68 -6.44 -19.93
C ASN A 69 6.78 -6.09 -18.73
N MET A 70 6.62 -4.81 -18.39
CA MET A 70 5.67 -4.39 -17.34
C MET A 70 4.21 -4.76 -17.69
N ALA A 71 3.79 -4.61 -18.95
CA ALA A 71 2.45 -5.02 -19.39
C ALA A 71 2.23 -6.55 -19.33
N SER A 72 3.30 -7.35 -19.34
CA SER A 72 3.19 -8.80 -19.11
C SER A 72 2.79 -9.16 -17.67
N MET A 73 3.13 -8.33 -16.68
CA MET A 73 2.60 -8.44 -15.31
C MET A 73 1.07 -8.31 -15.33
N ALA A 74 0.55 -7.27 -15.98
CA ALA A 74 -0.90 -7.06 -16.09
C ALA A 74 -1.62 -8.28 -16.72
N LYS A 75 -1.01 -8.92 -17.72
CA LYS A 75 -1.51 -10.17 -18.33
C LYS A 75 -1.42 -11.38 -17.37
N TRP A 76 -0.31 -11.51 -16.63
CA TRP A 76 -0.16 -12.57 -15.61
C TRP A 76 -1.16 -12.42 -14.46
N THR A 77 -1.64 -11.21 -14.19
CA THR A 77 -2.70 -10.92 -13.22
C THR A 77 -4.12 -10.95 -13.82
N ALA A 78 -4.25 -10.92 -15.16
CA ALA A 78 -5.53 -10.68 -15.86
C ALA A 78 -6.60 -11.76 -15.64
N TRP A 79 -6.18 -13.02 -15.47
CA TRP A 79 -7.06 -14.19 -15.41
C TRP A 79 -7.76 -14.40 -14.05
N LYS A 80 -7.62 -13.46 -13.11
CA LYS A 80 -7.89 -13.70 -11.69
C LYS A 80 -8.76 -12.66 -10.96
N GLY A 81 -9.43 -11.75 -11.66
CA GLY A 81 -10.45 -10.91 -11.03
C GLY A 81 -10.74 -9.60 -11.75
N GLU A 82 -11.33 -8.67 -11.00
CA GLU A 82 -11.86 -7.40 -11.50
C GLU A 82 -10.82 -6.27 -11.57
N TYR A 83 -9.67 -6.46 -10.94
CA TYR A 83 -8.62 -5.44 -10.76
C TYR A 83 -7.52 -5.32 -11.85
N PRO A 84 -7.40 -6.16 -12.89
CA PRO A 84 -6.45 -5.92 -13.99
C PRO A 84 -6.53 -4.55 -14.67
N PRO A 85 -7.70 -3.90 -14.85
CA PRO A 85 -7.77 -2.53 -15.36
C PRO A 85 -7.07 -1.50 -14.46
N LEU A 86 -7.04 -1.72 -13.14
CA LEU A 86 -6.34 -0.82 -12.22
C LEU A 86 -4.81 -0.90 -12.42
N ILE A 87 -4.28 -2.10 -12.69
CA ILE A 87 -2.87 -2.30 -13.02
C ILE A 87 -2.52 -1.64 -14.36
N GLN A 88 -3.41 -1.70 -15.35
CA GLN A 88 -3.24 -0.99 -16.62
C GLN A 88 -3.18 0.53 -16.41
N ILE A 89 -4.11 1.11 -15.64
CA ILE A 89 -4.12 2.54 -15.29
C ILE A 89 -2.81 2.96 -14.59
N MET A 90 -2.27 2.12 -13.71
CA MET A 90 -0.97 2.39 -13.05
C MET A 90 0.19 2.39 -14.05
N ILE A 91 0.26 1.40 -14.95
CA ILE A 91 1.30 1.31 -15.98
C ILE A 91 1.20 2.47 -16.99
N GLU A 92 -0.01 2.86 -17.39
CA GLU A 92 -0.25 3.99 -18.29
C GLU A 92 0.17 5.31 -17.63
N ARG A 93 -0.19 5.54 -16.36
CA ARG A 93 0.28 6.70 -15.59
C ARG A 93 1.80 6.77 -15.50
N PHE A 94 2.45 5.63 -15.28
CA PHE A 94 3.91 5.52 -15.25
C PHE A 94 4.50 5.86 -16.64
N LYS A 95 3.93 5.31 -17.72
CA LYS A 95 4.35 5.57 -19.10
C LYS A 95 4.16 7.04 -19.52
N ASN A 96 3.13 7.71 -19.02
CA ASN A 96 2.90 9.14 -19.21
C ASN A 96 3.85 10.03 -18.38
N ASN A 97 4.67 9.46 -17.51
CA ASN A 97 5.60 10.15 -16.61
C ASN A 97 4.95 11.24 -15.72
N GLU A 98 3.72 10.97 -15.26
CA GLU A 98 2.89 11.93 -14.52
C GLU A 98 3.29 12.09 -13.04
N GLY A 99 3.83 11.04 -12.42
CA GLY A 99 4.16 11.04 -10.98
C GLY A 99 2.95 11.36 -10.08
N GLY A 100 3.20 12.00 -8.93
CA GLY A 100 2.17 12.56 -8.06
C GLY A 100 1.37 11.52 -7.25
N VAL A 101 0.05 11.68 -7.20
CA VAL A 101 -0.85 10.76 -6.46
C VAL A 101 -1.96 10.24 -7.37
N LEU A 102 -2.00 8.94 -7.62
CA LEU A 102 -3.11 8.26 -8.28
C LEU A 102 -4.25 8.02 -7.26
N ARG A 103 -5.48 8.32 -7.68
CA ARG A 103 -6.72 7.96 -6.99
C ARG A 103 -7.65 7.33 -8.02
N HIS A 104 -8.29 6.22 -7.68
CA HIS A 104 -9.22 5.54 -8.57
C HIS A 104 -10.23 4.70 -7.78
N ASP A 105 -11.47 4.60 -8.26
CA ASP A 105 -12.51 3.88 -7.51
C ASP A 105 -12.26 2.37 -7.42
N LEU A 106 -11.59 1.78 -8.42
CA LEU A 106 -11.11 0.39 -8.31
C LEU A 106 -10.10 0.20 -7.17
N LEU A 107 -9.29 1.22 -6.84
CA LEU A 107 -8.34 1.16 -5.73
C LEU A 107 -9.08 1.28 -4.39
N ASN A 108 -10.08 2.15 -4.32
CA ASN A 108 -10.99 2.26 -3.17
C ASN A 108 -11.74 0.94 -2.92
N LYS A 109 -12.30 0.34 -3.99
CA LYS A 109 -13.00 -0.94 -3.94
C LYS A 109 -12.09 -2.08 -3.50
N ALA A 110 -10.90 -2.20 -4.10
CA ALA A 110 -9.91 -3.22 -3.75
C ALA A 110 -9.60 -3.21 -2.26
N PHE A 111 -9.28 -2.05 -1.70
CA PHE A 111 -8.98 -1.94 -0.28
C PHE A 111 -10.21 -2.12 0.63
N LEU A 112 -11.41 -1.71 0.21
CA LEU A 112 -12.64 -1.91 0.99
C LEU A 112 -13.00 -3.39 1.13
N GLU A 113 -12.77 -4.19 0.09
CA GLU A 113 -13.11 -5.61 0.02
C GLU A 113 -12.04 -6.56 0.62
N LEU A 114 -10.85 -6.05 0.97
CA LEU A 114 -9.78 -6.85 1.56
C LEU A 114 -10.21 -7.55 2.85
N SER A 115 -9.82 -8.82 2.99
CA SER A 115 -10.01 -9.61 4.22
C SER A 115 -9.39 -8.92 5.44
N THR A 116 -8.22 -8.29 5.27
CA THR A 116 -7.52 -7.52 6.29
C THR A 116 -8.26 -6.23 6.67
N THR A 117 -8.97 -5.59 5.75
CA THR A 117 -9.87 -4.46 6.03
C THR A 117 -11.10 -4.90 6.81
N ILE A 118 -11.73 -6.01 6.42
CA ILE A 118 -12.89 -6.57 7.12
C ILE A 118 -12.52 -6.90 8.57
N GLU A 119 -11.38 -7.56 8.79
CA GLU A 119 -10.87 -7.85 10.14
C GLU A 119 -10.50 -6.57 10.91
N CYS A 120 -9.87 -5.59 10.26
CA CYS A 120 -9.56 -4.28 10.85
C CYS A 120 -10.82 -3.58 11.39
N VAL A 121 -11.85 -3.47 10.55
CA VAL A 121 -13.14 -2.84 10.89
C VAL A 121 -13.84 -3.62 12.01
N ARG A 122 -13.80 -4.96 11.97
CA ARG A 122 -14.36 -5.84 13.01
C ARG A 122 -13.70 -5.59 14.38
N ARG A 123 -12.37 -5.50 14.44
CA ARG A 123 -11.63 -5.21 15.69
C ARG A 123 -11.91 -3.81 16.23
N ILE A 124 -12.01 -2.79 15.36
CA ILE A 124 -12.37 -1.42 15.78
C ILE A 124 -13.80 -1.38 16.35
N LYS A 125 -14.75 -2.09 15.73
CA LYS A 125 -16.11 -2.25 16.25
C LYS A 125 -16.11 -2.88 17.64
N GLU A 126 -15.37 -3.98 17.86
CA GLU A 126 -15.26 -4.62 19.19
C GLU A 126 -14.76 -3.66 20.26
N PHE A 127 -13.75 -2.83 19.95
CA PHE A 127 -13.22 -1.84 20.90
C PHE A 127 -14.22 -0.74 21.22
N LEU A 128 -14.97 -0.25 20.21
CA LEU A 128 -16.04 0.72 20.41
C LEU A 128 -17.19 0.14 21.26
N SER A 129 -17.67 -1.07 20.96
CA SER A 129 -18.71 -1.75 21.77
C SER A 129 -18.28 -1.90 23.23
N ASN A 130 -17.05 -2.36 23.50
CA ASN A 130 -16.54 -2.53 24.86
C ASN A 130 -16.40 -1.18 25.60
N LEU A 131 -15.91 -0.14 24.92
CA LEU A 131 -15.75 1.20 25.47
C LEU A 131 -17.10 1.83 25.84
N LEU A 132 -18.09 1.71 24.95
CA LEU A 132 -19.45 2.19 25.18
C LEU A 132 -20.15 1.42 26.30
N TYR A 133 -20.02 0.10 26.34
CA TYR A 133 -20.57 -0.73 27.41
C TYR A 133 -20.03 -0.29 28.79
N ASN A 134 -18.70 -0.12 28.89
CA ASN A 134 -18.05 0.31 30.14
C ASN A 134 -18.43 1.74 30.56
N ASN A 135 -18.72 2.64 29.61
CA ASN A 135 -19.18 4.01 29.90
C ASN A 135 -20.73 4.11 30.02
N GLY A 136 -21.47 2.99 29.90
CA GLY A 136 -22.93 2.97 29.96
C GLY A 136 -23.59 3.75 28.82
N PHE A 137 -23.08 3.60 27.60
CA PHE A 137 -23.57 4.22 26.35
C PHE A 137 -23.69 5.75 26.40
N ARG A 138 -22.79 6.41 27.12
CA ARG A 138 -22.63 7.87 27.09
C ARG A 138 -21.78 8.33 25.91
N SER A 139 -21.88 9.61 25.57
CA SER A 139 -21.01 10.28 24.59
C SER A 139 -19.52 10.05 24.91
N LEU A 140 -18.73 9.69 23.91
CA LEU A 140 -17.28 9.54 24.08
C LEU A 140 -16.64 10.89 24.45
N SER A 141 -15.68 10.86 25.37
CA SER A 141 -14.82 11.98 25.72
C SER A 141 -13.52 11.96 24.90
N ILE A 142 -12.66 12.96 25.11
CA ILE A 142 -11.31 12.98 24.52
C ILE A 142 -10.46 11.83 25.08
N ASP A 143 -10.64 11.47 26.35
CA ASP A 143 -9.89 10.38 27.00
C ASP A 143 -10.30 9.01 26.42
N ASP A 144 -11.61 8.78 26.25
CA ASP A 144 -12.15 7.58 25.59
C ASP A 144 -11.54 7.37 24.19
N LEU A 145 -11.40 8.45 23.41
CA LEU A 145 -10.75 8.41 22.09
C LEU A 145 -9.24 8.16 22.16
N GLN A 146 -8.56 8.63 23.20
CA GLN A 146 -7.15 8.32 23.44
C GLN A 146 -6.96 6.85 23.83
N GLN A 147 -7.82 6.31 24.71
CA GLN A 147 -7.83 4.89 25.06
C GLN A 147 -8.10 4.00 23.83
N LEU A 148 -9.07 4.36 22.99
CA LEU A 148 -9.34 3.69 21.71
C LEU A 148 -8.09 3.71 20.80
N ALA A 149 -7.47 4.88 20.61
CA ALA A 149 -6.28 5.03 19.78
C ALA A 149 -5.08 4.23 20.30
N LEU A 150 -4.93 4.10 21.63
CA LEU A 150 -3.95 3.23 22.26
C LEU A 150 -4.26 1.75 22.02
N LYS A 151 -5.51 1.31 22.18
CA LYS A 151 -5.87 -0.11 21.98
C LYS A 151 -5.77 -0.54 20.52
N ILE A 152 -6.07 0.34 19.56
CA ILE A 152 -5.82 0.09 18.13
C ILE A 152 -4.32 -0.15 17.84
N ARG A 153 -3.43 0.54 18.57
CA ARG A 153 -1.96 0.44 18.45
C ARG A 153 -1.32 -0.71 19.23
N ASP A 154 -2.09 -1.47 20.01
CA ASP A 154 -1.56 -2.51 20.90
C ASP A 154 -0.81 -3.60 20.09
N PRO A 155 0.46 -3.91 20.40
CA PRO A 155 1.26 -4.84 19.60
C PRO A 155 0.86 -6.31 19.76
N LYS A 156 0.01 -6.65 20.75
CA LYS A 156 -0.48 -8.01 20.99
C LYS A 156 -1.94 -8.16 20.58
N ASP A 157 -2.76 -7.22 21.03
CA ASP A 157 -4.22 -7.28 20.89
C ASP A 157 -4.78 -6.26 19.89
N GLY A 158 -3.94 -5.44 19.26
CA GLY A 158 -4.41 -4.30 18.47
C GLY A 158 -5.04 -4.66 17.13
N VAL A 159 -5.05 -3.68 16.24
CA VAL A 159 -5.64 -3.81 14.92
C VAL A 159 -4.55 -4.15 13.90
N LYS A 160 -4.74 -5.27 13.18
CA LYS A 160 -4.02 -5.50 11.93
C LYS A 160 -4.55 -4.51 10.90
N LEU A 161 -3.66 -3.72 10.31
CA LEU A 161 -4.04 -2.73 9.31
C LEU A 161 -4.44 -3.42 7.99
N PRO A 162 -5.31 -2.78 7.19
CA PRO A 162 -5.48 -3.15 5.79
C PRO A 162 -4.14 -3.26 5.09
N LYS A 163 -3.92 -4.39 4.41
CA LYS A 163 -2.82 -4.61 3.47
C LYS A 163 -3.14 -5.83 2.62
N PHE A 164 -2.58 -5.88 1.41
CA PHE A 164 -2.56 -7.11 0.63
C PHE A 164 -1.60 -8.09 1.31
N ASP A 165 -2.01 -9.35 1.48
CA ASP A 165 -1.15 -10.42 1.99
C ASP A 165 -0.72 -11.40 0.90
N ASP A 166 0.08 -12.40 1.27
CA ASP A 166 0.61 -13.42 0.34
C ASP A 166 -0.50 -14.23 -0.36
N TYR A 167 -1.73 -14.25 0.18
CA TYR A 167 -2.90 -14.84 -0.47
C TYR A 167 -3.55 -13.85 -1.47
N ASP A 168 -3.56 -12.55 -1.16
CA ASP A 168 -4.01 -11.51 -2.09
C ASP A 168 -3.03 -11.28 -3.27
N TRP A 169 -1.75 -11.65 -3.12
CA TRP A 169 -0.78 -11.73 -4.22
C TRP A 169 -1.31 -12.61 -5.36
N PHE A 170 -2.11 -13.64 -5.05
CA PHE A 170 -2.71 -14.48 -6.08
C PHE A 170 -3.70 -13.73 -6.97
N ASN A 171 -4.26 -12.58 -6.55
CA ASN A 171 -5.13 -11.73 -7.39
C ASN A 171 -4.37 -10.59 -8.09
N GLY A 172 -3.04 -10.54 -7.96
CA GLY A 172 -2.17 -9.66 -8.72
C GLY A 172 -1.97 -8.25 -8.17
N LEU A 173 -2.94 -7.69 -7.43
CA LEU A 173 -2.79 -6.38 -6.81
C LEU A 173 -1.69 -6.34 -5.75
N GLY A 174 -1.50 -7.42 -4.97
CA GLY A 174 -0.41 -7.50 -3.98
C GLY A 174 1.01 -7.44 -4.55
N ILE A 175 1.16 -7.49 -5.88
CA ILE A 175 2.45 -7.32 -6.59
C ILE A 175 2.68 -5.84 -6.96
N THR A 176 1.62 -5.07 -7.22
CA THR A 176 1.69 -3.63 -7.53
C THR A 176 1.42 -2.71 -6.34
N ILE A 177 0.90 -3.28 -5.25
CA ILE A 177 0.64 -2.65 -3.96
C ILE A 177 1.21 -3.61 -2.91
N HIS A 178 2.53 -3.51 -2.71
CA HIS A 178 3.34 -4.52 -2.04
C HIS A 178 3.16 -4.53 -0.51
N ASP A 179 2.74 -3.40 0.07
CA ASP A 179 2.38 -3.26 1.48
C ASP A 179 1.32 -2.14 1.64
N THR A 180 1.17 -1.56 2.83
CA THR A 180 0.64 -0.19 2.97
C THR A 180 1.67 0.73 3.58
N TYR A 181 2.33 1.54 2.74
CA TYR A 181 3.30 2.54 3.20
C TYR A 181 2.75 3.43 4.33
N ALA A 182 1.56 4.03 4.18
CA ALA A 182 0.99 4.87 5.23
C ALA A 182 -0.53 4.79 5.31
N THR A 183 -1.06 4.66 6.54
CA THR A 183 -2.49 4.51 6.80
C THR A 183 -2.95 5.48 7.88
N LYS A 184 -4.06 6.16 7.62
CA LYS A 184 -4.84 6.92 8.61
C LYS A 184 -6.24 6.35 8.70
N ILE A 185 -6.72 6.16 9.92
CA ILE A 185 -8.10 5.74 10.20
C ILE A 185 -8.78 6.83 11.00
N TYR A 186 -9.99 7.18 10.58
CA TYR A 186 -10.81 8.22 11.17
C TYR A 186 -12.12 7.64 11.69
N LEU A 187 -12.60 8.18 12.80
CA LEU A 187 -13.99 8.05 13.23
C LEU A 187 -14.68 9.35 12.79
N ASP A 188 -15.52 9.30 11.75
CA ASP A 188 -16.11 10.51 11.17
C ASP A 188 -17.33 10.98 11.97
N TYR A 189 -18.15 10.03 12.41
CA TYR A 189 -19.20 10.23 13.40
C TYR A 189 -19.40 8.97 14.25
N ILE A 190 -20.05 9.19 15.40
CA ILE A 190 -20.70 8.16 16.18
C ILE A 190 -22.04 8.72 16.68
N ASP A 191 -23.11 7.96 16.47
CA ASP A 191 -24.44 8.20 17.05
C ASP A 191 -24.74 7.06 18.02
N ILE A 192 -25.28 7.39 19.20
CA ILE A 192 -25.45 6.44 20.31
C ILE A 192 -26.87 6.58 20.81
N LYS A 193 -27.64 5.50 20.72
CA LYS A 193 -29.08 5.48 20.99
C LYS A 193 -29.52 4.11 21.50
N ASP A 194 -30.41 4.08 22.49
CA ASP A 194 -31.08 2.86 22.97
C ASP A 194 -30.11 1.70 23.31
N ASN A 195 -28.97 2.00 23.95
CA ASN A 195 -27.87 1.05 24.23
C ASN A 195 -27.26 0.36 23.00
N SER A 196 -27.23 1.07 21.87
CA SER A 196 -26.59 0.69 20.61
C SER A 196 -25.85 1.90 20.01
N PHE A 197 -25.04 1.66 18.98
CA PHE A 197 -24.43 2.74 18.21
C PHE A 197 -24.40 2.48 16.71
N GLU A 198 -24.32 3.57 15.96
CA GLU A 198 -23.87 3.61 14.57
C GLU A 198 -22.64 4.51 14.49
N ALA A 199 -21.58 4.07 13.79
CA ALA A 199 -20.40 4.87 13.54
C ALA A 199 -19.93 4.73 12.09
N SER A 200 -19.39 5.81 11.52
CA SER A 200 -18.68 5.75 10.25
C SER A 200 -17.18 5.85 10.47
N LEU A 201 -16.46 4.92 9.85
CA LEU A 201 -15.01 4.91 9.77
C LEU A 201 -14.57 5.29 8.35
N SER A 202 -13.60 6.19 8.23
CA SER A 202 -12.91 6.45 6.96
C SER A 202 -11.44 6.06 7.02
N PHE A 203 -10.99 5.45 5.94
CA PHE A 203 -9.61 5.03 5.72
C PHE A 203 -8.99 5.92 4.65
N ARG A 204 -7.77 6.39 4.92
CA ARG A 204 -6.88 6.95 3.90
C ARG A 204 -5.59 6.15 3.93
N ILE A 205 -5.40 5.35 2.89
CA ILE A 205 -4.28 4.42 2.75
C ILE A 205 -3.45 4.87 1.56
N GLN A 206 -2.14 4.84 1.72
CA GLN A 206 -1.18 5.09 0.68
C GLN A 206 -0.16 3.97 0.58
N ASP A 207 0.21 3.66 -0.65
CA ASP A 207 1.37 2.84 -0.99
C ASP A 207 2.09 3.46 -2.20
N HIS A 208 3.31 3.01 -2.51
CA HIS A 208 4.12 3.58 -3.57
C HIS A 208 4.14 2.69 -4.81
N PHE A 209 3.75 3.24 -5.97
CA PHE A 209 4.04 2.64 -7.26
C PHE A 209 5.46 3.03 -7.66
N GLY A 210 6.43 2.36 -7.07
CA GLY A 210 7.85 2.47 -7.36
C GLY A 210 8.64 1.41 -6.60
N LEU A 211 9.91 1.24 -6.96
CA LEU A 211 10.79 0.19 -6.44
C LEU A 211 12.01 0.77 -5.72
N ASP A 212 12.29 0.25 -4.53
CA ASP A 212 13.47 0.60 -3.75
C ASP A 212 14.66 -0.34 -4.05
N ILE A 213 15.83 0.02 -3.53
CA ILE A 213 17.04 -0.81 -3.67
C ILE A 213 16.93 -2.16 -2.93
N ALA A 214 16.10 -2.29 -1.90
CA ALA A 214 15.90 -3.54 -1.17
C ALA A 214 15.02 -4.53 -1.94
N ASP A 215 14.01 -4.06 -2.69
CA ASP A 215 13.16 -4.89 -3.56
C ASP A 215 14.02 -5.70 -4.55
N VAL A 216 14.86 -5.02 -5.32
CA VAL A 216 15.75 -5.64 -6.33
C VAL A 216 17.01 -6.32 -5.76
N ASN A 217 17.15 -6.36 -4.44
CA ASN A 217 18.19 -7.13 -3.74
C ASN A 217 17.59 -8.18 -2.78
N GLY A 218 16.28 -8.41 -2.86
CA GLY A 218 15.50 -9.19 -1.91
C GLY A 218 14.98 -10.52 -2.47
N LYS A 219 13.86 -10.98 -1.89
CA LYS A 219 13.25 -12.30 -2.13
C LYS A 219 12.78 -12.47 -3.59
N TRP A 220 13.66 -12.95 -4.46
CA TRP A 220 13.37 -13.43 -5.82
C TRP A 220 12.95 -12.40 -6.88
N PHE A 221 12.72 -11.12 -6.54
CA PHE A 221 12.31 -10.09 -7.51
C PHE A 221 13.32 -9.83 -8.63
N GLU A 222 14.61 -9.96 -8.31
CA GLU A 222 15.74 -9.91 -9.25
C GLU A 222 15.69 -10.97 -10.38
N TYR A 223 14.87 -12.02 -10.25
CA TYR A 223 14.62 -13.02 -11.30
C TYR A 223 13.45 -12.66 -12.24
N SER A 224 12.75 -11.55 -12.01
CA SER A 224 11.62 -11.13 -12.85
C SER A 224 12.00 -10.01 -13.81
N GLN A 225 11.87 -10.30 -15.10
CA GLN A 225 12.11 -9.35 -16.19
C GLN A 225 11.21 -8.10 -16.10
N TRP A 226 10.00 -8.20 -15.52
CA TRP A 226 9.12 -7.05 -15.34
C TRP A 226 9.58 -6.14 -14.19
N PHE A 227 10.08 -6.70 -13.08
CA PHE A 227 10.63 -5.91 -11.97
C PHE A 227 11.94 -5.24 -12.37
N CYS A 228 12.85 -5.96 -13.05
CA CYS A 228 14.06 -5.36 -13.61
C CYS A 228 13.75 -4.25 -14.62
N SER A 229 12.72 -4.41 -15.47
CA SER A 229 12.31 -3.37 -16.42
C SER A 229 11.71 -2.13 -15.74
N TRP A 230 10.86 -2.32 -14.73
CA TRP A 230 10.30 -1.24 -13.92
C TRP A 230 11.41 -0.44 -13.22
N PHE A 231 12.35 -1.13 -12.56
CA PHE A 231 13.47 -0.48 -11.86
C PHE A 231 14.41 0.26 -12.82
N ILE A 232 14.65 -0.27 -14.04
CA ILE A 232 15.41 0.44 -15.09
C ILE A 232 14.66 1.71 -15.53
N LEU A 233 13.37 1.61 -15.88
CA LEU A 233 12.56 2.77 -16.29
C LEU A 233 12.55 3.87 -15.21
N GLN A 234 12.44 3.48 -13.94
CA GLN A 234 12.39 4.39 -12.81
C GLN A 234 13.75 5.00 -12.48
N ARG A 235 14.74 4.18 -12.14
CA ARG A 235 15.98 4.63 -11.48
C ARG A 235 17.07 5.05 -12.46
N TYR A 236 17.00 4.64 -13.73
CA TYR A 236 18.05 4.97 -14.70
C TYR A 236 17.99 6.44 -15.11
N LYS A 237 19.12 7.15 -14.92
CA LYS A 237 19.34 8.56 -15.26
C LYS A 237 18.90 9.02 -16.66
N VAL A 238 18.82 8.10 -17.63
CA VAL A 238 18.44 8.40 -19.01
C VAL A 238 16.93 8.26 -19.25
N TYR A 239 16.22 7.48 -18.42
CA TYR A 239 14.79 7.21 -18.58
C TYR A 239 13.91 8.03 -17.63
N ASP A 240 14.31 8.13 -16.35
CA ASP A 240 13.72 9.08 -15.38
C ASP A 240 12.17 9.05 -15.31
N TYR A 241 11.57 7.85 -15.36
CA TYR A 241 10.12 7.71 -15.19
C TYR A 241 9.73 7.84 -13.72
N LYS A 242 8.82 8.76 -13.42
CA LYS A 242 8.44 9.12 -12.05
C LYS A 242 7.52 8.07 -11.42
N PRO A 243 7.88 7.49 -10.26
CA PRO A 243 6.96 6.75 -9.43
C PRO A 243 5.88 7.69 -8.88
N PHE A 244 4.80 7.10 -8.36
CA PHE A 244 3.68 7.86 -7.81
C PHE A 244 3.07 7.13 -6.62
N ILE A 245 2.35 7.89 -5.80
CA ILE A 245 1.65 7.34 -4.64
C ILE A 245 0.28 6.82 -5.11
N ASN A 246 -0.03 5.57 -4.81
CA ASN A 246 -1.38 5.03 -4.88
C ASN A 246 -2.13 5.44 -3.62
N GLU A 247 -3.27 6.15 -3.73
CA GLU A 247 -4.08 6.54 -2.57
C GLU A 247 -5.51 6.00 -2.65
N ALA A 248 -5.84 5.11 -1.71
CA ALA A 248 -7.21 4.68 -1.45
C ALA A 248 -7.85 5.59 -0.39
N ASN A 249 -9.05 6.08 -0.66
CA ASN A 249 -9.92 6.74 0.31
C ASN A 249 -11.30 6.10 0.25
N PHE A 250 -11.71 5.42 1.32
CA PHE A 250 -13.01 4.77 1.42
C PHE A 250 -13.57 4.85 2.84
N SER A 251 -14.86 4.62 2.97
CA SER A 251 -15.58 4.71 4.24
C SER A 251 -16.50 3.50 4.40
N CYS A 252 -16.73 3.09 5.64
CA CYS A 252 -17.69 2.05 5.99
C CYS A 252 -18.49 2.47 7.23
N VAL A 253 -19.75 2.02 7.31
CA VAL A 253 -20.60 2.18 8.50
C VAL A 253 -20.57 0.88 9.30
N ILE A 254 -20.42 1.00 10.62
CA ILE A 254 -20.52 -0.09 11.58
C ILE A 254 -21.64 0.21 12.58
N THR A 255 -22.38 -0.83 12.95
CA THR A 255 -23.40 -0.79 14.01
C THR A 255 -23.09 -1.83 15.07
N GLY A 256 -23.48 -1.61 16.32
CA GLY A 256 -23.30 -2.57 17.42
C GLY A 256 -23.68 -2.04 18.79
#